data_AF-A0A2V7JD29-F1
#
_entry.id   AF-A0A2V7JD29-F1
#
_cell.length_a   1.000
_cell.length_b   1.000
_cell.length_c   1.000
_cell.angle_alpha   90.00
_cell.angle_beta   90.00
_cell.angle_gamma   90.00
#
_symmetry.space_group_name_H-M   'P 1'
#
loop_
_entity.id
_entity.type
_entity.pdbx_description
1 polymer ?
#
loop_
_entity_poly.entity_id
_entity_poly.type
_entity_poly.pdbx_seq_one_letter_code
_entity_poly.pdbx_strand_id
1 'polypeptide(L)'
;MRATVQRLLPGWARTETDTAGNLWVRTGQGDGPVVIVAHLDEIGFRIDTINADGTLSVRNRGGFILSLFEAKPALIHTGAAAVPGIFLPRDTGFTRRTPPPLRVSVGATSRAGAESLGVKVGQTITMPKQYVRLAGTRATGRSFDDRM
;
A
#
# COMPACT_ATOMS: atom_id res chain seq x y z
N MET A 1 -2.74 -0.64 9.86
CA MET A 1 -3.15 -2.05 9.74
C MET A 1 -3.11 -2.79 11.09
N ARG A 2 -1.94 -2.97 11.74
CA ARG A 2 -1.84 -3.69 13.03
C ARG A 2 -2.85 -3.24 14.10
N ALA A 3 -2.98 -1.93 14.33
CA ALA A 3 -3.97 -1.38 15.28
C ALA A 3 -5.41 -1.76 14.93
N THR A 4 -5.74 -1.88 13.64
CA THR A 4 -7.05 -2.35 13.18
C THR A 4 -7.26 -3.81 13.53
N VAL A 5 -6.26 -4.67 13.30
CA VAL A 5 -6.32 -6.09 13.69
C VAL A 5 -6.47 -6.22 15.20
N GLN A 6 -5.65 -5.53 15.99
CA GLN A 6 -5.74 -5.53 17.46
C GLN A 6 -7.14 -5.17 17.96
N ARG A 7 -7.78 -4.18 17.34
CA ARG A 7 -9.15 -3.75 17.68
C ARG A 7 -10.22 -4.76 17.29
N LEU A 8 -10.01 -5.55 16.23
CA LEU A 8 -10.96 -6.54 15.74
C LEU A 8 -10.79 -7.91 16.38
N LEU A 9 -9.68 -8.14 17.08
CA LEU A 9 -9.46 -9.37 17.82
C LEU A 9 -10.52 -9.54 18.92
N PRO A 10 -10.92 -10.79 19.22
CA PRO A 10 -11.89 -11.06 20.27
C PRO A 10 -11.32 -10.68 21.64
N GLY A 11 -12.17 -10.29 22.58
CA GLY A 11 -11.75 -9.76 23.88
C GLY A 11 -10.93 -10.71 24.77
N TRP A 12 -10.92 -12.02 24.46
CA TRP A 12 -10.08 -13.00 25.15
C TRP A 12 -8.63 -13.00 24.64
N ALA A 13 -8.38 -12.50 23.43
CA ALA A 13 -7.08 -12.56 22.79
C ALA A 13 -6.10 -11.60 23.47
N ARG A 14 -5.04 -12.15 24.07
CA ARG A 14 -3.91 -11.37 24.56
C ARG A 14 -2.89 -11.24 23.45
N THR A 15 -2.53 -9.99 23.14
CA THR A 15 -1.59 -9.70 22.05
C THR A 15 -0.24 -9.29 22.56
N GLU A 16 0.82 -9.77 21.92
CA GLU A 16 2.18 -9.27 22.07
C GLU A 16 2.64 -8.68 20.74
N THR A 17 3.49 -7.65 20.78
CA THR A 17 4.09 -7.08 19.57
C THR A 17 5.60 -7.15 19.71
N ASP A 18 6.26 -7.79 18.75
CA ASP A 18 7.71 -7.90 18.75
C ASP A 18 8.39 -6.64 18.20
N THR A 19 9.71 -6.62 18.21
CA THR A 19 10.52 -5.48 17.74
C THR A 19 10.46 -5.26 16.23
N ALA A 20 10.11 -6.29 15.45
CA ALA A 20 9.86 -6.17 14.01
C ALA A 20 8.44 -5.64 13.72
N GLY A 21 7.58 -5.62 14.73
CA GLY A 21 6.21 -5.13 14.65
C GLY A 21 5.18 -6.20 14.31
N ASN A 22 5.53 -7.48 14.35
CA ASN A 22 4.59 -8.58 14.19
C ASN A 22 3.66 -8.64 15.41
N LEU A 23 2.41 -9.04 15.16
CA LEU A 23 1.39 -9.19 16.19
C LEU A 23 1.20 -10.67 16.51
N TRP A 24 1.50 -11.05 17.74
CA TRP A 24 1.39 -12.42 18.22
C TRP A 24 0.14 -12.59 19.07
N VAL A 25 -0.57 -13.69 18.86
CA VAL A 25 -1.64 -14.17 19.73
C VAL A 25 -1.34 -15.63 20.06
N ARG A 26 -1.19 -15.93 21.35
CA ARG A 26 -1.00 -17.30 21.83
C ARG A 26 -2.28 -17.81 22.45
N THR A 27 -2.70 -19.00 22.09
CA THR A 27 -3.83 -19.71 22.68
C THR A 27 -3.49 -21.18 22.89
N GLY A 28 -4.13 -21.82 23.86
CA GLY A 28 -3.84 -23.19 24.28
C GLY A 28 -2.61 -23.33 25.19
N GLN A 29 -2.35 -24.57 25.62
CA GLN A 29 -1.24 -25.00 26.48
C GLN A 29 -0.65 -26.30 25.89
N GLY A 30 0.65 -26.55 26.11
CA GLY A 30 1.33 -27.78 25.68
C GLY A 30 2.65 -27.55 24.93
N ASP A 31 3.38 -28.64 24.69
CA ASP A 31 4.80 -28.62 24.28
C ASP A 31 5.04 -28.70 22.75
N GLY A 32 4.00 -28.54 21.93
CA GLY A 32 4.11 -28.56 20.47
C GLY A 32 3.28 -27.45 19.82
N PRO A 33 3.82 -26.23 19.66
CA PRO A 33 3.05 -25.13 19.09
C PRO A 33 2.83 -25.34 17.59
N VAL A 34 1.58 -25.15 17.15
CA VAL A 34 1.26 -24.93 15.74
C VAL A 34 1.25 -23.43 15.49
N VAL A 35 1.95 -22.99 14.44
CA VAL A 35 2.05 -21.57 14.09
C VAL A 35 1.24 -21.31 12.82
N ILE A 36 0.31 -20.36 12.89
CA ILE A 36 -0.42 -19.83 11.74
C ILE A 36 0.09 -18.42 11.50
N VAL A 37 0.53 -18.13 10.28
CA VAL A 37 1.09 -16.83 9.90
C VAL A 37 0.25 -16.24 8.78
N ALA A 38 -0.17 -14.99 8.96
CA ALA A 38 -0.75 -14.16 7.91
C ALA A 38 -0.06 -12.80 7.94
N HIS A 39 0.38 -12.29 6.79
CA HIS A 39 1.21 -11.09 6.74
C HIS A 39 0.39 -9.79 6.71
N LEU A 40 0.88 -8.77 7.41
CA LEU A 40 0.17 -7.48 7.58
C LEU A 40 0.57 -6.43 6.55
N ASP A 41 1.64 -6.68 5.79
CA ASP A 41 2.11 -5.77 4.76
C ASP A 41 1.40 -6.01 3.43
N GLU A 42 1.58 -5.08 2.50
CA GLU A 42 1.07 -5.21 1.15
C GLU A 42 2.05 -4.58 0.19
N ILE A 43 1.93 -4.98 -1.06
CA ILE A 43 2.71 -4.35 -2.12
C ILE A 43 2.29 -2.88 -2.29
N GLY A 44 3.28 -2.01 -2.30
CA GLY A 44 3.12 -0.59 -2.61
C GLY A 44 4.36 0.03 -3.24
N PHE A 45 4.42 1.36 -3.22
CA PHE A 45 5.55 2.13 -3.69
C PHE A 45 6.11 2.98 -2.55
N ARG A 46 7.35 3.43 -2.68
CA ARG A 46 7.96 4.43 -1.80
C ARG A 46 8.44 5.60 -2.63
N ILE A 47 8.21 6.81 -2.14
CA ILE A 47 8.71 8.04 -2.77
C ILE A 47 10.23 8.10 -2.59
N ASP A 48 10.96 8.10 -3.70
CA ASP A 48 12.42 8.26 -3.71
C ASP A 48 12.80 9.72 -3.97
N THR A 49 12.02 10.45 -4.77
CA THR A 49 12.31 11.85 -5.11
C THR A 49 11.03 12.63 -5.39
N ILE A 50 10.99 13.88 -4.91
CA ILE A 50 10.03 14.91 -5.35
C ILE A 50 10.75 15.75 -6.41
N ASN A 51 10.29 15.65 -7.65
CA ASN A 51 10.91 16.30 -8.80
C ASN A 51 10.61 17.81 -8.81
N ALA A 52 11.40 18.57 -9.57
CA ALA A 52 11.23 20.02 -9.69
C ALA A 52 9.83 20.41 -10.20
N ASP A 53 9.24 19.58 -11.07
CA ASP A 53 7.89 19.73 -11.64
C ASP A 53 6.75 19.31 -10.69
N GLY A 54 7.06 18.89 -9.46
CA GLY A 54 6.08 18.47 -8.45
C GLY A 54 5.62 17.01 -8.57
N THR A 55 6.06 16.27 -9.59
CA THR A 55 5.79 14.82 -9.67
C THR A 55 6.71 14.03 -8.74
N LEU A 56 6.33 12.79 -8.47
CA LEU A 56 7.01 11.89 -7.54
C LEU A 56 7.63 10.74 -8.33
N SER A 57 8.95 10.56 -8.18
CA SER A 57 9.64 9.36 -8.64
C SER A 57 9.57 8.30 -7.55
N VAL A 58 9.11 7.10 -7.90
CA VAL A 58 8.82 6.07 -6.91
C VAL A 58 9.52 4.76 -7.21
N ARG A 59 9.86 4.03 -6.14
CA ARG A 59 10.35 2.65 -6.22
C ARG A 59 9.31 1.66 -5.74
N ASN A 60 9.33 0.47 -6.31
CA ASN A 60 8.46 -0.64 -5.91
C ASN A 60 8.88 -1.21 -4.55
N ARG A 61 7.90 -1.66 -3.78
CA ARG A 61 8.05 -2.46 -2.55
C ARG A 61 7.14 -3.68 -2.68
N GLY A 62 7.71 -4.81 -3.10
CA GLY A 62 6.98 -6.03 -3.47
C GLY A 62 7.08 -6.36 -4.97
N GLY A 63 6.38 -7.41 -5.39
CA GLY A 63 6.29 -7.84 -6.79
C GLY A 63 5.14 -7.18 -7.55
N PHE A 64 5.38 -6.72 -8.77
CA PHE A 64 4.41 -5.93 -9.54
C PHE A 64 4.35 -6.30 -11.01
N ILE A 65 3.13 -6.26 -11.55
CA ILE A 65 2.87 -6.03 -12.96
C ILE A 65 2.58 -4.54 -13.12
N LEU A 66 3.63 -3.75 -13.39
CA LEU A 66 3.58 -2.29 -13.35
C LEU A 66 2.52 -1.66 -14.28
N SER A 67 2.19 -2.31 -15.41
CA SER A 67 1.16 -1.84 -16.33
C SER A 67 -0.24 -1.80 -15.72
N LEU A 68 -0.52 -2.55 -14.65
CA LEU A 68 -1.82 -2.53 -13.96
C LEU A 68 -2.07 -1.23 -13.17
N PHE A 69 -1.03 -0.42 -12.98
CA PHE A 69 -1.08 0.80 -12.17
C PHE A 69 -1.09 2.06 -13.03
N GLU A 70 -0.74 1.98 -14.30
CA GLU A 70 -0.74 3.16 -15.18
C GLU A 70 -2.15 3.76 -15.31
N ALA A 71 -2.21 5.10 -15.24
CA ALA A 71 -3.46 5.86 -15.23
C ALA A 71 -4.45 5.41 -14.13
N LYS A 72 -3.95 4.84 -13.03
CA LYS A 72 -4.78 4.48 -11.87
C LYS A 72 -4.63 5.50 -10.74
N PRO A 73 -5.66 5.66 -9.89
CA PRO A 73 -5.56 6.45 -8.68
C PRO A 73 -4.42 5.95 -7.77
N ALA A 74 -3.70 6.90 -7.20
CA ALA A 74 -2.69 6.69 -6.17
C ALA A 74 -3.16 7.31 -4.86
N LEU A 75 -2.68 6.77 -3.75
CA LEU A 75 -2.97 7.22 -2.40
C LEU A 75 -1.65 7.25 -1.63
N ILE A 76 -1.19 8.46 -1.29
CA ILE A 76 0.04 8.69 -0.54
C ILE A 76 -0.30 8.66 0.95
N HIS A 77 0.37 7.79 1.69
CA HIS A 77 0.20 7.67 3.14
C HIS A 77 1.11 8.66 3.85
N THR A 78 0.49 9.67 4.47
CA THR A 78 1.19 10.68 5.27
C THR A 78 0.99 10.39 6.77
N GLY A 79 1.63 11.19 7.63
CA GLY A 79 1.34 11.15 9.07
C GLY A 79 0.00 11.80 9.45
N ALA A 80 -0.69 12.41 8.49
CA ALA A 80 -2.00 13.04 8.63
C ALA A 80 -3.00 12.36 7.68
N ALA A 81 -3.90 13.11 7.07
CA ALA A 81 -4.78 12.59 6.02
C ALA A 81 -3.96 12.10 4.81
N ALA A 82 -4.42 11.01 4.19
CA ALA A 82 -3.82 10.51 2.97
C ALA A 82 -4.03 11.52 1.82
N VAL A 83 -3.01 11.68 0.98
CA VAL A 83 -3.05 12.61 -0.16
C VAL A 83 -3.40 11.83 -1.42
N PRO A 84 -4.46 12.21 -2.16
CA PRO A 84 -4.80 11.56 -3.42
C PRO A 84 -3.82 11.95 -4.53
N GLY A 85 -3.62 11.04 -5.48
CA GLY A 85 -2.82 11.30 -6.67
C GLY A 85 -3.19 10.35 -7.81
N ILE A 86 -2.37 10.35 -8.85
CA ILE A 86 -2.50 9.47 -10.01
C ILE A 86 -1.14 8.91 -10.40
N PHE A 87 -1.08 7.62 -10.68
CA PHE A 87 0.05 7.01 -11.37
C PHE A 87 0.02 7.46 -12.82
N LEU A 88 1.06 8.18 -13.25
CA LEU A 88 1.15 8.71 -14.60
C LEU A 88 1.28 7.57 -15.61
N PRO A 89 0.50 7.57 -16.70
CA PRO A 89 0.71 6.64 -17.79
C PRO A 89 1.99 6.99 -18.54
N ARG A 90 2.55 6.01 -19.24
CA ARG A 90 3.57 6.25 -20.27
C ARG A 90 3.01 7.13 -21.41
N ASP A 91 3.90 7.83 -22.10
CA ASP A 91 3.55 8.71 -23.22
C ASP A 91 2.94 7.97 -24.41
N THR A 92 3.26 6.68 -24.61
CA THR A 92 2.75 5.88 -25.74
C THR A 92 2.29 4.49 -25.34
N GLY A 93 1.06 4.12 -25.71
CA GLY A 93 0.50 2.78 -25.48
C GLY A 93 1.04 1.68 -26.40
N PHE A 94 1.81 2.04 -27.43
CA PHE A 94 2.34 1.10 -28.43
C PHE A 94 3.55 0.29 -27.95
N THR A 95 4.13 0.66 -26.81
CA THR A 95 5.25 -0.07 -26.24
C THR A 95 4.73 -1.29 -25.47
N ARG A 96 4.78 -2.50 -26.05
CA ARG A 96 4.47 -3.75 -25.34
C ARG A 96 5.48 -4.12 -24.23
N ARG A 97 6.46 -3.26 -23.95
CA ARG A 97 7.49 -3.50 -22.95
C ARG A 97 6.95 -3.25 -21.55
N THR A 98 7.59 -3.90 -20.57
CA THR A 98 7.44 -3.57 -19.15
C THR A 98 7.61 -2.06 -18.99
N PRO A 99 6.66 -1.36 -18.37
CA PRO A 99 6.79 0.09 -18.20
C PRO A 99 8.02 0.41 -17.37
N PRO A 100 8.64 1.58 -17.59
CA PRO A 100 9.68 2.08 -16.70
C PRO A 100 9.13 2.26 -15.27
N PRO A 101 9.98 2.54 -14.27
CA PRO A 101 9.52 2.93 -12.95
C PRO A 101 8.43 4.01 -13.05
N LEU A 102 7.32 3.80 -12.35
CA LEU A 102 6.18 4.70 -12.43
C LEU A 102 6.53 6.06 -11.81
N ARG A 103 5.84 7.10 -12.29
CA ARG A 103 5.79 8.42 -11.63
C ARG A 103 4.38 8.63 -11.09
N VAL A 104 4.26 9.39 -10.02
CA VAL A 104 2.97 9.79 -9.44
C VAL A 104 2.84 11.30 -9.50
N SER A 105 1.65 11.81 -9.79
CA SER A 105 1.32 13.23 -9.63
C SER A 105 0.26 13.41 -8.56
N VAL A 106 0.43 14.46 -7.75
CA VAL A 106 -0.57 14.95 -6.80
C VAL A 106 -1.23 16.25 -7.29
N GLY A 107 -1.04 16.60 -8.56
CA GLY A 107 -1.54 17.84 -9.16
C GLY A 107 -0.66 19.08 -8.89
N ALA A 108 0.47 18.92 -8.19
CA ALA A 108 1.43 20.00 -8.02
C ALA A 108 2.24 20.26 -9.31
N THR A 109 2.61 21.52 -9.52
CA THR A 109 3.45 21.98 -10.65
C THR A 109 4.87 22.35 -10.22
N SER A 110 5.17 22.20 -8.93
CA SER A 110 6.49 22.44 -8.38
C SER A 110 6.76 21.51 -7.19
N ARG A 111 8.04 21.30 -6.89
CA ARG A 111 8.46 20.60 -5.67
C ARG A 111 7.82 21.18 -4.41
N ALA A 112 7.90 22.51 -4.24
CA ALA A 112 7.32 23.19 -3.09
C ALA A 112 5.80 23.01 -3.02
N GLY A 113 5.11 22.98 -4.17
CA GLY A 113 3.70 22.67 -4.25
C GLY A 113 3.37 21.27 -3.70
N ALA A 114 4.12 20.25 -4.11
CA ALA A 114 3.93 18.89 -3.60
C ALA A 114 4.23 18.80 -2.08
N GLU A 115 5.31 19.43 -1.63
CA GLU A 115 5.67 19.48 -0.20
C GLU A 115 4.61 20.19 0.64
N SER A 116 3.97 21.25 0.11
CA SER A 116 2.88 21.97 0.79
C SER A 116 1.63 21.11 1.02
N LEU A 117 1.43 20.06 0.21
CA LEU A 117 0.37 19.07 0.39
C LEU A 117 0.72 18.00 1.44
N GLY A 118 1.89 18.11 2.10
CA GLY A 118 2.37 17.15 3.08
C GLY A 118 3.11 15.95 2.49
N VAL A 119 3.43 15.98 1.20
CA VAL A 119 4.21 14.93 0.53
C VAL A 119 5.68 15.03 0.93
N LYS A 120 6.27 13.90 1.32
CA LYS A 120 7.67 13.79 1.75
C LYS A 120 8.33 12.56 1.14
N VAL A 121 9.62 12.67 0.83
CA VAL A 121 10.44 11.52 0.47
C VAL A 121 10.36 10.46 1.57
N GLY A 122 10.24 9.20 1.17
CA GLY A 122 10.12 8.07 2.08
C GLY A 122 8.70 7.65 2.44
N GLN A 123 7.68 8.48 2.18
CA GLN A 123 6.29 8.06 2.33
C GLN A 123 5.93 6.94 1.36
N THR A 124 4.96 6.12 1.75
CA THR A 124 4.47 5.01 0.95
C THR A 124 3.25 5.39 0.13
N ILE A 125 3.07 4.71 -1.00
CA ILE A 125 1.95 4.90 -1.90
C ILE A 125 1.30 3.56 -2.19
N THR A 126 -0.03 3.54 -2.18
CA THR A 126 -0.84 2.40 -2.65
C THR A 126 -1.88 2.89 -3.66
N MET A 127 -2.59 1.98 -4.33
CA MET A 127 -3.85 2.35 -4.96
C MET A 127 -4.97 2.37 -3.89
N PRO A 128 -5.94 3.28 -3.98
CA PRO A 128 -7.17 3.19 -3.19
C PRO A 128 -7.80 1.80 -3.33
N LYS A 129 -8.37 1.31 -2.23
CA LYS A 129 -8.99 -0.01 -2.18
C LYS A 129 -10.48 0.13 -2.13
N GLN A 130 -11.16 -0.67 -2.95
CA GLN A 130 -12.59 -0.84 -2.89
C GLN A 130 -12.88 -2.34 -2.82
N TYR A 131 -13.71 -2.74 -1.85
CA TYR A 131 -14.27 -4.07 -1.81
C TYR A 131 -15.53 -4.09 -2.65
N VAL A 132 -15.58 -4.99 -3.64
CA VAL A 132 -16.71 -5.12 -4.55
C VAL A 132 -17.20 -6.56 -4.51
N ARG A 133 -18.47 -6.77 -4.13
CA ARG A 133 -19.10 -8.09 -4.26
C ARG A 133 -19.39 -8.39 -5.71
N LEU A 134 -19.10 -9.63 -6.10
CA LEU A 134 -19.46 -10.20 -7.39
C LEU A 134 -20.62 -11.18 -7.20
N ALA A 135 -20.99 -11.92 -8.24
CA ALA A 135 -22.04 -12.92 -8.16
C ALA A 135 -21.74 -14.01 -7.10
N GLY A 136 -22.77 -14.38 -6.33
CA GLY A 136 -22.69 -15.43 -5.31
C GLY A 136 -21.79 -15.04 -4.14
N THR A 137 -20.82 -15.89 -3.83
CA THR A 137 -19.87 -15.74 -2.70
C THR A 137 -18.53 -15.11 -3.12
N ARG A 138 -18.45 -14.54 -4.33
CA ARG A 138 -17.20 -13.99 -4.88
C ARG A 138 -17.09 -12.49 -4.58
N ALA A 139 -15.86 -12.00 -4.45
CA ALA A 139 -15.56 -10.59 -4.30
C ALA A 139 -14.24 -10.24 -4.99
N THR A 140 -14.03 -8.95 -5.27
CA THR A 140 -12.76 -8.41 -5.73
C THR A 140 -12.37 -7.22 -4.88
N GLY A 141 -11.07 -7.06 -4.68
CA GLY A 141 -10.48 -5.98 -3.93
C GLY A 141 -8.97 -6.07 -4.02
N ARG A 142 -8.29 -4.94 -3.92
CA ARG A 142 -6.83 -4.90 -3.81
C ARG A 142 -6.42 -5.41 -2.42
N SER A 143 -5.27 -6.08 -2.34
CA SER A 143 -4.64 -6.53 -1.09
C SER A 143 -5.43 -7.64 -0.37
N PHE A 144 -6.09 -8.53 -1.12
CA PHE A 144 -6.63 -9.78 -0.56
C PHE A 144 -5.51 -10.72 -0.13
N ASP A 145 -4.39 -10.73 -0.82
CA ASP A 145 -3.12 -11.27 -0.32
C ASP A 145 -2.51 -10.25 0.67
N ASP A 146 -2.46 -10.50 1.98
CA ASP A 146 -2.95 -11.69 2.74
C ASP A 146 -3.92 -11.26 3.86
N ARG A 147 -5.05 -10.67 3.46
CA ARG A 147 -6.05 -10.06 4.35
C ARG A 147 -7.35 -10.85 4.44
N MET A 148 -7.42 -11.98 3.74
CA MET A 148 -8.59 -12.84 3.62
C MET A 148 -8.31 -14.22 4.17
#